data_AF-A0A3C1QZY0-F1
#
_entry.id   AF-A0A3C1QZY0-F1
#
_cell.length_a   1.000
_cell.length_b   1.000
_cell.length_c   1.000
_cell.angle_alpha   90.00
_cell.angle_beta   90.00
_cell.angle_gamma   90.00
#
_symmetry.space_group_name_H-M   'P 1'
#
loop_
_entity.id
_entity.type
_entity.pdbx_description
1 polymer ?
#
loop_
_entity_poly.entity_id
_entity_poly.type
_entity_poly.pdbx_seq_one_letter_code
_entity_poly.pdbx_strand_id
1 'polypeptide(L)'
;MPRSTAVTRRRFVGLIAASSVGSMLASIGCGPNRPVAAKVDPNQAREALDKVLAAWRDGGSPNDCRDWTPPIVVQDIDWTGGSKLLDFRVESEVARDANLYATVELTLESPEGGRSVRKIDYCVGTDPVLTVFRSYG
;
A
#
# COMPACT_ATOMS: atom_id res chain seq x y z
N MET A 1 7.88 24.01 89.35
CA MET A 1 8.90 22.95 89.12
C MET A 1 8.54 21.76 89.97
N PRO A 2 8.85 20.50 89.60
CA PRO A 2 9.59 20.00 88.42
C PRO A 2 8.68 19.03 87.60
N ARG A 3 9.06 18.23 86.60
CA ARG A 3 10.30 17.56 86.20
C ARG A 3 10.07 17.16 84.73
N SER A 4 10.96 17.55 83.84
CA SER A 4 11.95 16.63 83.26
C SER A 4 11.34 15.60 82.31
N THR A 5 11.51 15.93 81.03
CA THR A 5 11.48 15.04 79.87
C THR A 5 12.32 13.79 80.11
N ALA A 6 11.75 12.61 79.85
CA ALA A 6 12.50 11.40 79.60
C ALA A 6 12.03 10.76 78.29
N VAL A 7 12.98 10.74 77.36
CA VAL A 7 12.95 9.99 76.10
C VAL A 7 12.75 8.51 76.38
N THR A 8 11.81 7.87 75.72
CA THR A 8 11.76 6.41 75.62
C THR A 8 12.11 5.99 74.20
N ARG A 9 13.31 5.44 74.01
CA ARG A 9 13.62 4.58 72.87
C ARG A 9 13.23 3.16 73.24
N ARG A 10 12.41 2.51 72.43
CA ARG A 10 12.43 1.06 72.29
C ARG A 10 12.22 0.70 70.82
N ARG A 11 13.28 0.13 70.24
CA ARG A 11 13.32 -0.47 68.92
C ARG A 11 12.56 -1.79 68.97
N PHE A 12 11.70 -2.08 68.02
CA PHE A 12 11.51 -3.45 67.54
C PHE A 12 11.20 -3.47 66.05
N VAL A 13 11.86 -4.44 65.42
CA VAL A 13 11.91 -4.82 64.02
C VAL A 13 10.52 -5.14 63.47
N GLY A 14 10.21 -4.64 62.28
CA GLY A 14 9.03 -5.01 61.51
C GLY A 14 9.30 -4.83 60.03
N LEU A 15 9.57 -5.95 59.37
CA LEU A 15 9.81 -6.12 57.94
C LEU A 15 8.55 -5.81 57.11
N ILE A 16 8.73 -5.52 55.81
CA ILE A 16 7.71 -5.49 54.71
C ILE A 16 7.03 -4.11 54.53
N ALA A 17 6.98 -3.46 53.36
CA ALA A 17 7.01 -3.91 51.97
C ALA A 17 7.77 -2.91 51.07
N ALA A 18 8.65 -3.41 50.20
CA ALA A 18 9.17 -2.64 49.09
C ALA A 18 8.06 -2.56 48.02
N SER A 19 7.54 -1.36 47.77
CA SER A 19 6.58 -1.08 46.71
C SER A 19 7.24 -1.20 45.33
N SER A 20 7.21 -2.41 44.76
CA SER A 20 7.50 -2.66 43.35
C SER A 20 6.27 -2.30 42.50
N VAL A 21 6.10 -1.01 42.20
CA VAL A 21 5.20 -0.55 41.13
C VAL A 21 6.07 -0.32 39.90
N GLY A 22 6.16 -1.32 39.02
CA GLY A 22 7.00 -1.21 37.84
C GLY A 22 6.73 -2.33 36.84
N SER A 23 6.13 -1.93 35.71
CA SER A 23 6.20 -2.62 34.41
C SER A 23 5.41 -3.92 34.27
N MET A 24 4.11 -3.79 33.99
CA MET A 24 3.30 -4.85 33.36
C MET A 24 2.56 -4.28 32.13
N LEU A 25 3.33 -3.78 31.16
CA LEU A 25 2.87 -3.26 29.87
C LEU A 25 3.73 -3.86 28.75
N ALA A 26 3.66 -5.17 28.54
CA ALA A 26 4.30 -5.80 27.38
C ALA A 26 3.69 -7.18 27.12
N SER A 27 2.66 -7.24 26.24
CA SER A 27 2.41 -8.37 25.30
C SER A 27 0.97 -8.41 24.76
N ILE A 28 0.53 -7.38 24.03
CA ILE A 28 -0.67 -7.50 23.16
C ILE A 28 -0.28 -6.97 21.79
N GLY A 29 0.51 -7.74 21.03
CA GLY A 29 1.03 -7.24 19.77
C GLY A 29 1.74 -8.25 18.87
N CYS A 30 1.47 -9.55 19.00
CA CYS A 30 1.93 -10.56 18.05
C CYS A 30 0.91 -11.72 18.00
N GLY A 31 -0.17 -11.53 17.25
CA GLY A 31 -0.96 -12.66 16.75
C GLY A 31 -0.34 -13.14 15.43
N PRO A 32 -0.21 -14.46 15.19
CA PRO A 32 0.35 -15.01 13.94
C PRO A 32 -0.54 -14.82 12.71
N ASN A 33 -1.66 -14.10 12.83
CA ASN A 33 -2.65 -13.95 11.78
C ASN A 33 -2.38 -12.68 10.95
N ARG A 34 -1.24 -12.65 10.25
CA ARG A 34 -1.09 -11.70 9.14
C ARG A 34 -1.97 -12.22 8.00
N PRO A 35 -2.98 -11.48 7.51
CA PRO A 35 -3.72 -11.90 6.33
C PRO A 35 -2.70 -12.06 5.19
N VAL A 36 -2.61 -13.27 4.65
CA VAL A 36 -1.86 -13.53 3.43
C VAL A 36 -2.59 -12.77 2.33
N ALA A 37 -1.88 -11.92 1.59
CA ALA A 37 -2.47 -11.22 0.46
C ALA A 37 -3.10 -12.25 -0.49
N ALA A 38 -4.34 -12.00 -0.92
CA ALA A 38 -4.98 -12.86 -1.89
C ALA A 38 -4.11 -12.94 -3.15
N LYS A 39 -4.07 -14.14 -3.75
CA LYS A 39 -3.41 -14.28 -5.05
C LYS A 39 -4.16 -13.43 -6.08
N VAL A 40 -3.42 -12.83 -7.00
CA VAL A 40 -4.03 -12.10 -8.12
C VAL A 40 -4.93 -13.04 -8.94
N ASP A 41 -6.07 -12.54 -9.40
CA ASP A 41 -6.81 -13.15 -10.51
C ASP A 41 -6.18 -12.66 -11.83
N PRO A 42 -5.45 -13.50 -12.58
CA PRO A 42 -4.74 -13.05 -13.78
C PRO A 42 -5.65 -12.54 -14.88
N ASN A 43 -6.84 -13.13 -15.03
CA ASN A 43 -7.79 -12.72 -16.07
C ASN A 43 -8.40 -11.36 -15.73
N GLN A 44 -8.84 -11.19 -14.49
CA GLN A 44 -9.37 -9.90 -14.03
C GLN A 44 -8.32 -8.79 -14.09
N ALA A 45 -7.07 -9.10 -13.73
CA ALA A 45 -5.95 -8.17 -13.85
C ALA A 45 -5.69 -7.78 -15.33
N ARG A 46 -5.66 -8.77 -16.23
CA ARG A 46 -5.49 -8.53 -17.67
C ARG A 46 -6.59 -7.62 -18.22
N GLU A 47 -7.84 -7.92 -17.90
CA GLU A 47 -9.01 -7.15 -18.32
C GLU A 47 -8.98 -5.71 -17.76
N ALA A 48 -8.58 -5.54 -16.49
CA ALA A 48 -8.41 -4.22 -15.89
C ALA A 48 -7.34 -3.40 -16.62
N LEU A 49 -6.19 -4.01 -16.94
CA LEU A 49 -5.13 -3.35 -17.70
C LEU A 49 -5.61 -2.92 -19.09
N ASP A 50 -6.26 -3.81 -19.84
CA ASP A 50 -6.79 -3.49 -21.18
C ASP A 50 -7.81 -2.37 -21.13
N LYS A 51 -8.74 -2.42 -20.17
CA LYS A 51 -9.78 -1.40 -20.00
C LYS A 51 -9.18 -0.03 -19.71
N VAL A 52 -8.17 0.02 -18.82
CA VAL A 52 -7.47 1.26 -18.45
C VAL A 52 -6.70 1.84 -19.64
N LEU A 53 -5.92 1.01 -20.36
CA LEU A 53 -5.16 1.45 -21.52
C LEU A 53 -6.08 1.86 -22.68
N ALA A 54 -7.18 1.16 -22.91
CA ALA A 54 -8.19 1.57 -23.89
C ALA A 54 -8.79 2.94 -23.54
N ALA A 55 -9.18 3.16 -22.27
CA ALA A 55 -9.72 4.45 -21.84
C ALA A 55 -8.70 5.59 -22.02
N TRP A 56 -7.41 5.35 -21.74
CA TRP A 56 -6.37 6.34 -22.02
C TRP A 56 -6.27 6.65 -23.52
N ARG A 57 -6.22 5.61 -24.36
CA ARG A 57 -6.16 5.78 -25.83
C ARG A 57 -7.35 6.56 -26.37
N ASP A 58 -8.53 6.30 -25.80
CA ASP A 58 -9.78 6.92 -26.22
C ASP A 58 -9.98 8.34 -25.63
N GLY A 59 -8.96 8.87 -24.93
CA GLY A 59 -8.91 10.26 -24.46
C GLY A 59 -9.50 10.50 -23.07
N GLY A 60 -9.72 9.45 -22.28
CA GLY A 60 -10.18 9.55 -20.90
C GLY A 60 -9.12 10.10 -19.94
N SER A 61 -9.49 10.20 -18.66
CA SER A 61 -8.61 10.62 -17.58
C SER A 61 -8.43 9.51 -16.52
N PRO A 62 -7.30 9.48 -15.77
CA PRO A 62 -7.12 8.53 -14.68
C PRO A 62 -8.19 8.63 -13.58
N ASN A 63 -8.78 9.81 -13.40
CA ASN A 63 -9.81 10.02 -12.38
C ASN A 63 -11.12 9.32 -12.75
N ASP A 64 -11.45 9.22 -14.04
CA ASP A 64 -12.67 8.59 -14.54
C ASP A 64 -12.73 7.10 -14.12
N CYS A 65 -11.57 6.45 -14.00
CA CYS A 65 -11.46 5.04 -13.61
C CYS A 65 -11.96 4.76 -12.19
N ARG A 66 -11.96 5.77 -11.31
CA ARG A 66 -12.42 5.63 -9.91
C ARG A 66 -13.94 5.56 -9.81
N ASP A 67 -14.65 6.07 -10.81
CA ASP A 67 -16.11 6.08 -10.89
C ASP A 67 -16.67 4.84 -11.60
N TRP A 68 -15.80 3.96 -12.11
CA TRP A 68 -16.21 2.69 -12.71
C TRP A 68 -16.75 1.70 -11.68
N THR A 69 -17.47 0.69 -12.17
CA THR A 69 -17.90 -0.46 -11.37
C THR A 69 -17.30 -1.73 -11.97
N PRO A 70 -16.40 -2.46 -11.27
CA PRO A 70 -15.71 -2.04 -10.04
C PRO A 70 -14.78 -0.82 -10.27
N PRO A 71 -14.47 -0.04 -9.21
CA PRO A 71 -13.56 1.08 -9.32
C PRO A 71 -12.13 0.59 -9.55
N ILE A 72 -11.37 1.30 -10.39
CA ILE A 72 -9.97 1.00 -10.66
C ILE A 72 -9.12 2.21 -10.28
N VAL A 73 -8.13 2.00 -9.41
CA VAL A 73 -7.16 3.03 -9.07
C VAL A 73 -6.00 2.96 -10.06
N VAL A 74 -5.74 4.04 -10.78
CA VAL A 74 -4.71 4.10 -11.83
C VAL A 74 -3.61 5.09 -11.44
N GLN A 75 -2.37 4.73 -11.70
CA GLN A 75 -1.21 5.62 -11.58
C GLN A 75 -0.28 5.43 -12.77
N ASP A 76 -0.31 6.40 -13.68
CA ASP A 76 0.61 6.50 -14.79
C ASP A 76 1.09 7.94 -14.97
N ILE A 77 2.41 8.15 -14.90
CA ILE A 77 3.01 9.49 -14.96
C ILE A 77 2.86 10.14 -16.33
N ASP A 78 2.87 9.37 -17.42
CA ASP A 78 2.72 9.93 -18.75
C ASP A 78 1.27 10.34 -19.01
N TRP A 79 0.30 9.55 -18.54
CA TRP A 79 -1.12 9.89 -18.65
C TRP A 79 -1.47 11.12 -17.80
N THR A 80 -1.05 11.12 -16.53
CA THR A 80 -1.25 12.29 -15.64
C THR A 80 -0.47 13.53 -16.12
N GLY A 81 0.65 13.33 -16.81
CA GLY A 81 1.42 14.39 -17.47
C GLY A 81 0.81 14.90 -18.78
N GLY A 82 -0.34 14.37 -19.21
CA GLY A 82 -1.07 14.86 -20.38
C GLY A 82 -0.65 14.22 -21.72
N SER A 83 0.21 13.19 -21.70
CA SER A 83 0.49 12.43 -22.92
C SER A 83 -0.75 11.68 -23.39
N LYS A 84 -0.93 11.59 -24.70
CA LYS A 84 -1.96 10.75 -25.31
C LYS A 84 -1.39 9.38 -25.63
N LEU A 85 -2.16 8.33 -25.37
CA LEU A 85 -1.87 7.01 -25.87
C LEU A 85 -2.46 6.85 -27.27
N LEU A 86 -1.61 6.54 -28.24
CA LEU A 86 -2.02 6.32 -29.64
C LEU A 86 -2.29 4.85 -29.91
N ASP A 87 -1.45 3.97 -29.34
CA ASP A 87 -1.56 2.52 -29.47
C ASP A 87 -0.87 1.82 -28.30
N PHE A 88 -1.27 0.58 -28.00
CA PHE A 88 -0.61 -0.25 -27.00
C PHE A 88 -0.59 -1.73 -27.39
N ARG A 89 0.46 -2.44 -26.99
CA ARG A 89 0.58 -3.90 -27.14
C ARG A 89 1.17 -4.51 -25.88
N VAL A 90 0.48 -5.49 -25.32
CA VAL A 90 1.04 -6.30 -24.22
C VAL A 90 2.02 -7.31 -24.79
N GLU A 91 3.27 -7.23 -24.37
CA GLU A 91 4.38 -8.07 -24.86
C GLU A 91 4.52 -9.35 -24.04
N SER A 92 4.36 -9.23 -22.73
CA SER A 92 4.49 -10.33 -21.78
C SER A 92 3.76 -10.01 -20.49
N GLU A 93 3.38 -11.06 -19.77
CA GLU A 93 2.79 -10.94 -18.45
C GLU A 93 3.11 -12.14 -17.56
N VAL A 94 3.19 -11.90 -16.25
CA VAL A 94 3.44 -12.93 -15.25
C VAL A 94 2.69 -12.61 -13.96
N ALA A 95 1.84 -13.53 -13.53
CA ALA A 95 1.19 -13.45 -12.22
C ALA A 95 2.17 -13.91 -11.14
N ARG A 96 2.43 -13.06 -10.14
CA ARG A 96 3.23 -13.39 -8.96
C ARG A 96 2.59 -12.82 -7.70
N ASP A 97 2.32 -13.72 -6.75
CA ASP A 97 1.67 -13.41 -5.49
C ASP A 97 0.38 -12.61 -5.69
N ALA A 98 0.33 -11.38 -5.18
CA ALA A 98 -0.85 -10.52 -5.22
C ALA A 98 -0.98 -9.66 -6.48
N ASN A 99 -0.05 -9.77 -7.45
CA ASN A 99 -0.06 -8.90 -8.63
C ASN A 99 0.21 -9.64 -9.96
N LEU A 100 -0.34 -9.11 -11.04
CA LEU A 100 0.08 -9.37 -12.41
C LEU A 100 1.09 -8.31 -12.81
N TYR A 101 2.26 -8.74 -13.27
CA TYR A 101 3.26 -7.86 -13.87
C TYR A 101 3.18 -8.00 -15.38
N ALA A 102 2.97 -6.90 -16.11
CA ALA A 102 2.83 -6.91 -17.57
C ALA A 102 3.76 -5.88 -18.22
N THR A 103 4.56 -6.31 -19.19
CA THR A 103 5.35 -5.39 -20.03
C THR A 103 4.52 -4.98 -21.24
N VAL A 104 4.31 -3.68 -21.42
CA VAL A 104 3.46 -3.11 -22.47
C VAL A 104 4.26 -2.13 -23.31
N GLU A 105 4.24 -2.31 -24.62
CA GLU A 105 4.72 -1.32 -25.57
C GLU A 105 3.62 -0.26 -25.78
N LEU A 106 3.93 1.01 -25.48
CA LEU A 106 3.04 2.15 -25.65
C LEU A 106 3.55 3.06 -26.76
N THR A 107 2.68 3.45 -27.67
CA THR A 107 2.92 4.55 -28.61
C THR A 107 2.30 5.81 -28.04
N LEU A 108 3.11 6.79 -27.68
CA LEU A 108 2.69 8.00 -26.96
C LEU A 108 2.93 9.25 -27.79
N GLU A 109 2.03 10.23 -27.66
CA GLU A 109 2.21 11.61 -28.12
C GLU A 109 2.28 12.53 -26.90
N SER A 110 3.39 13.25 -26.74
CA SER A 110 3.59 14.19 -25.64
C SER A 110 2.69 15.42 -25.81
N PRO A 111 2.44 16.20 -24.74
CA PRO A 111 1.72 17.48 -24.83
C PRO A 111 2.32 18.46 -25.85
N GLU A 112 3.63 18.39 -26.08
CA GLU A 112 4.37 19.19 -27.07
C GLU A 112 4.28 18.64 -28.50
N GLY A 113 3.57 17.52 -28.70
CA GLY A 113 3.35 16.88 -30.01
C GLY A 113 4.43 15.86 -30.41
N GLY A 114 5.39 15.55 -29.53
CA GLY A 114 6.45 14.58 -29.81
C GLY A 114 5.94 13.15 -29.72
N ARG A 115 6.21 12.31 -30.73
CA ARG A 115 5.83 10.88 -30.71
C ARG A 115 6.97 9.99 -30.26
N SER A 116 6.65 8.99 -29.44
CA SER A 116 7.62 7.99 -28.96
C SER A 116 6.97 6.63 -28.78
N VAL A 117 7.78 5.57 -28.90
CA VAL A 117 7.41 4.20 -28.53
C VAL A 117 8.22 3.82 -27.30
N ARG A 118 7.56 3.36 -26.23
CA ARG A 118 8.20 3.03 -24.95
C ARG A 118 7.68 1.70 -24.41
N LYS A 119 8.57 0.88 -23.86
CA LYS A 119 8.21 -0.34 -23.12
C LYS A 119 8.09 -0.04 -21.64
N ILE A 120 6.89 -0.22 -21.11
CA ILE A 120 6.50 0.15 -19.75
C ILE A 120 6.02 -1.09 -19.02
N ASP A 121 6.54 -1.32 -17.81
CA ASP A 121 6.03 -2.38 -16.95
C ASP A 121 4.87 -1.85 -16.10
N TYR A 122 3.79 -2.64 -16.02
CA TYR A 122 2.64 -2.41 -15.16
C TYR A 122 2.58 -3.49 -14.07
N CYS A 123 2.12 -3.08 -12.89
CA CYS A 123 1.77 -3.91 -11.76
C CYS A 123 0.27 -3.76 -11.50
N VAL A 124 -0.46 -4.87 -11.55
CA VAL A 124 -1.92 -4.89 -11.49
C VAL A 124 -2.39 -5.78 -10.35
N GLY A 125 -3.14 -5.21 -9.41
CA GLY A 125 -3.73 -5.93 -8.28
C GLY A 125 -5.24 -6.11 -8.45
N THR A 126 -5.79 -7.17 -7.86
CA THR A 126 -7.23 -7.51 -7.94
C THR A 126 -7.96 -7.51 -6.60
N ASP A 127 -7.23 -7.45 -5.48
CA ASP A 127 -7.79 -7.47 -4.13
C ASP A 127 -6.98 -6.56 -3.20
N PRO A 128 -7.63 -5.77 -2.32
CA PRO A 128 -9.09 -5.61 -2.15
C PRO A 128 -9.73 -4.64 -3.16
N VAL A 129 -8.93 -3.95 -3.98
CA VAL A 129 -9.36 -2.98 -4.99
C VAL A 129 -8.55 -3.21 -6.25
N LEU A 130 -9.16 -3.04 -7.43
CA LEU A 130 -8.42 -3.12 -8.69
C LEU A 130 -7.45 -1.93 -8.79
N THR A 131 -6.20 -2.24 -9.08
CA THR A 131 -5.14 -1.24 -9.28
C THR A 131 -4.42 -1.48 -10.59
N VAL A 132 -4.08 -0.41 -11.31
CA VAL A 132 -3.22 -0.47 -12.50
C VAL A 132 -2.14 0.60 -12.33
N PHE A 133 -0.96 0.18 -11.90
CA PHE A 133 0.15 1.09 -11.62
C PHE A 133 1.32 0.80 -12.53
N ARG A 134 1.95 1.86 -13.04
CA ARG A 134 3.25 1.72 -13.66
C ARG A 134 4.28 1.27 -12.63
N SER A 135 5.00 0.20 -12.94
CA SER A 135 6.11 -0.29 -12.15
C SER A 135 7.37 0.47 -12.53
N TYR A 136 8.09 0.99 -11.53
CA TYR A 136 9.46 1.43 -11.69
C TYR A 136 10.33 0.30 -11.15
N GLY A 137 11.02 -0.40 -12.07
CA GLY A 137 12.03 -1.40 -11.71
C GLY A 137 13.24 -0.78 -11.04
#